data_AF-A0A4T0CMT6-F1
#
_entry.id   AF-A0A4T0CMT6-F1
#
_cell.length_a   1.000
_cell.length_b   1.000
_cell.length_c   1.000
_cell.angle_alpha   90.00
_cell.angle_beta   90.00
_cell.angle_gamma   90.00
#
_symmetry.space_group_name_H-M   'P 1'
#
loop_
_entity.id
_entity.type
_entity.pdbx_description
1 polymer ?
#
loop_
_entity_poly.entity_id
_entity_poly.type
_entity_poly.pdbx_seq_one_letter_code
_entity_poly.pdbx_strand_id
1 'polypeptide(L)'
;MMHEGDKGYRFRASLFSDYDRLLRSFANQPIVLNDKSIETVLPDAMGLIEVAEYLGSIPMVAKVIENYLLARGQDFFKAISIDPIIWIDVAYRIESKVMFKEALIHLVGKYNLLLSTPPTAAILRRNPKARSMLDQLNVELRDLVESKHEIIKKQCQQIEVAISTHYPSGLQKSEVTGRADRDGIGRQEYGRDVFSWIGVALYRHWWGQTLANDGTHNNQFGGQDIYARLHKGGSAYLTRELTAGFNTHFPMSVKGKSVLANNLDIIKVGVSAIVAPLMVNESQLDIASSPIKWLTCTKVMGGDYLWEPEPEPELEPELEPEVESYSGKGKRRAEEAFDDEDEEAEEADDEEDEET
;
A
#
# COMPACT_ATOMS: atom_id res chain seq x y z
N MET A 1 -54.02 7.72 28.80
CA MET A 1 -53.67 6.44 29.46
C MET A 1 -53.28 5.48 28.35
N MET A 2 -52.04 5.05 28.15
CA MET A 2 -50.97 4.75 29.10
C MET A 2 -49.64 5.40 28.70
N HIS A 3 -48.88 5.75 29.72
CA HIS A 3 -47.48 6.17 29.68
C HIS A 3 -46.55 4.97 29.43
N GLU A 4 -45.26 5.30 29.31
CA GLU A 4 -44.05 4.45 29.44
C GLU A 4 -43.48 3.96 28.11
N GLY A 5 -42.30 4.35 27.66
CA GLY A 5 -41.15 4.89 28.38
C GLY A 5 -40.09 3.81 28.53
N ASP A 6 -39.26 3.63 27.50
CA ASP A 6 -37.90 3.10 27.69
C ASP A 6 -37.03 3.39 26.45
N LYS A 7 -36.78 4.67 26.16
CA LYS A 7 -35.51 5.02 25.51
C LYS A 7 -34.49 5.03 26.63
N GLY A 8 -34.00 3.84 26.99
CA GLY A 8 -32.97 3.66 27.99
C GLY A 8 -31.69 4.35 27.56
N TYR A 9 -31.60 5.67 27.80
CA TYR A 9 -30.34 6.32 28.09
C TYR A 9 -29.85 5.66 29.38
N ARG A 10 -29.14 4.53 29.23
CA ARG A 10 -28.36 3.99 30.33
C ARG A 10 -27.35 5.06 30.68
N PHE A 11 -27.62 5.82 31.73
CA PHE A 11 -26.66 6.74 32.32
C PHE A 11 -25.40 5.94 32.62
N ARG A 12 -24.34 6.21 31.87
CA ARG A 12 -23.02 5.67 32.18
C ARG A 12 -22.62 6.24 33.53
N ALA A 13 -22.20 5.39 34.48
CA ALA A 13 -21.88 5.82 35.83
C ALA A 13 -20.81 6.92 35.89
N SER A 14 -19.95 7.03 34.87
CA SER A 14 -18.91 8.06 34.77
C SER A 14 -19.37 9.37 34.11
N LEU A 15 -20.59 9.47 33.56
CA LEU A 15 -21.00 10.62 32.75
C LEU A 15 -20.83 11.94 33.50
N PHE A 16 -21.30 12.01 34.75
CA PHE A 16 -21.13 13.20 35.58
C PHE A 16 -19.66 13.54 35.83
N SER A 17 -18.81 12.53 36.04
CA SER A 17 -17.37 12.75 36.22
C SER A 17 -16.69 13.21 34.92
N ASP A 18 -17.16 12.75 33.76
CA ASP A 18 -16.62 13.17 32.46
C ASP A 18 -16.96 14.65 32.17
N TYR A 19 -18.20 15.07 32.49
CA TYR A 19 -18.58 16.50 32.49
C TYR A 19 -17.77 17.33 33.49
N ASP A 20 -17.62 16.86 34.74
CA ASP A 20 -16.87 17.59 35.76
C ASP A 20 -15.41 17.80 35.33
N ARG A 21 -14.75 16.76 34.80
CA ARG A 21 -13.38 16.85 34.26
C ARG A 21 -13.27 17.87 33.14
N LEU A 22 -14.19 17.85 32.17
CA LEU A 22 -14.17 18.80 31.05
C LEU A 22 -14.44 20.24 31.51
N LEU A 23 -15.47 20.46 32.33
CA LEU A 23 -15.82 21.81 32.81
C LEU A 23 -14.69 22.42 33.64
N ARG A 24 -14.00 21.62 34.45
CA ARG A 24 -12.80 22.04 35.19
C ARG A 24 -11.65 22.43 34.26
N SER A 25 -11.52 21.79 33.09
CA SER A 25 -10.51 22.17 32.10
C SER A 25 -10.72 23.57 31.55
N PHE A 26 -11.97 24.05 31.43
CA PHE A 26 -12.27 25.44 31.08
C PHE A 26 -11.81 26.44 32.15
N ALA A 27 -11.66 25.96 33.39
CA ALA A 27 -11.06 26.71 34.49
C ALA A 27 -9.54 26.45 34.65
N ASN A 28 -8.87 25.97 33.59
CA ASN A 28 -7.44 25.65 33.57
C ASN A 28 -7.00 24.58 34.59
N GLN A 29 -7.90 23.69 35.03
CA GLN A 29 -7.51 22.52 35.79
C GLN A 29 -7.07 21.39 34.86
N PRO A 30 -6.05 20.58 35.23
CA PRO A 30 -5.58 19.51 34.39
C PRO A 30 -6.63 18.39 34.24
N ILE A 31 -6.75 17.85 33.03
CA ILE A 31 -7.52 16.63 32.78
C ILE A 31 -6.65 15.43 33.19
N VAL A 32 -7.18 14.60 34.07
CA VAL A 32 -6.53 13.38 34.55
C VAL A 32 -7.35 12.17 34.10
N LEU A 33 -6.71 11.27 33.35
CA LEU A 33 -7.30 10.00 32.91
C LEU A 33 -6.80 8.86 33.79
N ASN A 34 -7.55 7.77 33.89
CA ASN A 34 -7.10 6.57 34.59
C ASN A 34 -6.01 5.83 33.78
N ASP A 35 -4.76 6.17 34.05
CA ASP A 35 -3.57 5.69 33.38
C ASP A 35 -2.94 4.44 34.03
N LYS A 36 -3.76 3.55 34.59
CA LYS A 36 -3.26 2.24 35.06
C LYS A 36 -2.93 1.28 33.92
N SER A 37 -3.78 1.22 32.90
CA SER A 37 -3.58 0.39 31.71
C SER A 37 -4.35 0.96 30.51
N ILE A 38 -4.20 0.37 29.33
CA ILE A 38 -4.94 0.80 28.14
C ILE A 38 -6.44 0.53 28.30
N GLU A 39 -6.79 -0.60 28.94
CA GLU A 39 -8.16 -0.99 29.23
C GLU A 39 -8.86 -0.02 30.19
N THR A 40 -8.11 0.73 31.00
CA THR A 40 -8.65 1.79 31.85
C THR A 40 -8.66 3.15 31.18
N VAL A 41 -7.65 3.47 30.36
CA VAL A 41 -7.57 4.76 29.64
C VAL A 41 -8.65 4.86 28.56
N LEU A 42 -8.87 3.80 27.78
CA LEU A 42 -9.78 3.83 26.63
C LEU A 42 -11.22 4.21 27.03
N PRO A 43 -11.88 3.56 28.01
CA PRO A 43 -13.21 3.97 28.42
C PRO A 43 -13.27 5.42 28.91
N ASP A 44 -12.28 5.87 29.69
CA ASP A 44 -12.21 7.26 30.20
C ASP A 44 -12.05 8.26 29.03
N ALA A 45 -11.15 7.98 28.09
CA ALA A 45 -10.96 8.79 26.89
C ALA A 45 -12.25 8.86 26.06
N MET A 46 -12.90 7.73 25.77
CA MET A 46 -14.15 7.71 25.01
C MET A 46 -15.27 8.52 25.69
N GLY A 47 -15.41 8.41 27.02
CA GLY A 47 -16.41 9.18 27.77
C GLY A 47 -16.15 10.69 27.71
N LEU A 48 -14.88 11.07 27.85
CA LEU A 48 -14.48 12.48 27.74
C LEU A 48 -14.66 13.04 26.32
N ILE A 49 -14.36 12.26 25.28
CA ILE A 49 -14.59 12.63 23.87
C ILE A 49 -16.09 12.84 23.63
N GLU A 50 -16.95 11.91 24.07
CA GLU A 50 -18.41 12.04 23.93
C GLU A 50 -18.95 13.35 24.52
N VAL A 51 -18.50 13.72 25.73
CA VAL A 51 -18.91 14.97 26.36
C VAL A 51 -18.31 16.18 25.64
N ALA A 52 -17.04 16.11 25.24
CA ALA A 52 -16.36 17.19 24.53
C ALA A 52 -17.00 17.47 23.17
N GLU A 53 -17.39 16.44 22.42
CA GLU A 53 -18.15 16.57 21.17
C GLU A 53 -19.50 17.25 21.40
N TYR A 54 -20.24 16.79 22.42
CA TYR A 54 -21.55 17.36 22.74
C TYR A 54 -21.48 18.87 23.05
N LEU A 55 -20.38 19.32 23.68
CA LEU A 55 -20.15 20.72 24.01
C LEU A 55 -19.33 21.48 22.94
N GLY A 56 -18.94 20.85 21.82
CA GLY A 56 -18.14 21.49 20.78
C GLY A 56 -16.72 21.88 21.21
N SER A 57 -16.09 21.07 22.06
CA SER A 57 -14.83 21.38 22.77
C SER A 57 -13.75 20.29 22.62
N ILE A 58 -13.82 19.48 21.56
CA ILE A 58 -12.83 18.44 21.24
C ILE A 58 -11.38 18.94 21.30
N PRO A 59 -11.03 20.12 20.77
CA PRO A 59 -9.64 20.61 20.83
C PRO A 59 -9.06 20.72 22.25
N MET A 60 -9.92 20.86 23.27
CA MET A 60 -9.50 20.95 24.67
C MET A 60 -9.01 19.60 25.24
N VAL A 61 -9.52 18.49 24.71
CA VAL A 61 -9.24 17.14 25.24
C VAL A 61 -8.34 16.32 24.32
N ALA A 62 -8.36 16.60 23.01
CA ALA A 62 -7.70 15.80 21.98
C ALA A 62 -6.21 15.55 22.29
N LYS A 63 -5.44 16.61 22.52
CA LYS A 63 -3.99 16.49 22.76
C LYS A 63 -3.67 15.77 24.07
N VAL A 64 -4.48 15.99 25.11
CA VAL A 64 -4.30 15.32 26.40
C VAL A 64 -4.52 13.82 26.23
N ILE A 65 -5.61 13.41 25.60
CA ILE A 65 -5.92 12.01 25.34
C ILE A 65 -4.83 11.34 24.52
N GLU A 66 -4.41 11.98 23.42
CA GLU A 66 -3.33 11.49 22.57
C GLU A 66 -2.05 11.25 23.38
N ASN A 67 -1.65 12.22 24.23
CA ASN A 67 -0.45 12.09 25.06
C ASN A 67 -0.54 10.91 26.04
N TYR A 68 -1.68 10.71 26.73
CA TYR A 68 -1.86 9.57 27.64
C TYR A 68 -1.76 8.22 26.94
N LEU A 69 -2.28 8.13 25.70
CA LEU A 69 -2.24 6.91 24.90
C LEU A 69 -0.84 6.65 24.34
N LEU A 70 -0.22 7.64 23.71
CA LEU A 70 1.12 7.51 23.12
C LEU A 70 2.21 7.28 24.18
N ALA A 71 2.04 7.79 25.40
CA ALA A 71 2.97 7.55 26.52
C ALA A 71 3.11 6.05 26.88
N ARG A 72 2.19 5.18 26.42
CA ARG A 72 2.27 3.73 26.62
C ARG A 72 3.18 3.01 25.62
N GLY A 73 3.59 3.69 24.55
CA GLY A 73 4.45 3.12 23.52
C GLY A 73 3.88 1.83 22.92
N GLN A 74 4.66 0.75 22.96
CA GLN A 74 4.34 -0.50 22.26
C GLN A 74 3.07 -1.20 22.76
N ASP A 75 2.70 -1.07 24.04
CA ASP A 75 1.45 -1.63 24.53
C ASP A 75 0.24 -1.00 23.81
N PHE A 76 0.34 0.29 23.49
CA PHE A 76 -0.71 1.02 22.78
C PHE A 76 -0.80 0.63 21.32
N PHE A 77 0.33 0.58 20.60
CA PHE A 77 0.34 0.10 19.22
C PHE A 77 -0.14 -1.36 19.12
N LYS A 78 0.18 -2.19 20.11
CA LYS A 78 -0.35 -3.55 20.20
C LYS A 78 -1.87 -3.55 20.39
N ALA A 79 -2.40 -2.68 21.26
CA ALA A 79 -3.85 -2.54 21.42
C ALA A 79 -4.54 -2.07 20.13
N ILE A 80 -3.94 -1.13 19.39
CA ILE A 80 -4.43 -0.74 18.05
C ILE A 80 -4.46 -1.93 17.12
N SER A 81 -3.36 -2.70 17.06
CA SER A 81 -3.28 -3.88 16.21
C SER A 81 -4.30 -4.96 16.58
N ILE A 82 -4.79 -5.01 17.82
CA ILE A 82 -5.82 -5.97 18.26
C ILE A 82 -7.20 -5.51 17.78
N ASP A 83 -7.60 -4.28 18.09
CA ASP A 83 -8.93 -3.75 17.79
C ASP A 83 -8.90 -2.40 17.03
N PRO A 84 -8.47 -2.41 15.77
CA PRO A 84 -8.22 -1.16 15.06
C PRO A 84 -9.51 -0.41 14.69
N ILE A 85 -10.69 -1.05 14.78
CA ILE A 85 -12.00 -0.41 14.54
C ILE A 85 -12.28 0.62 15.64
N ILE A 86 -12.08 0.26 16.91
CA ILE A 86 -12.30 1.20 18.01
C ILE A 86 -11.28 2.33 17.95
N TRP A 87 -10.02 1.99 17.65
CA TRP A 87 -8.95 2.98 17.67
C TRP A 87 -8.99 3.96 16.49
N ILE A 88 -9.47 3.56 15.31
CA ILE A 88 -9.66 4.52 14.21
C ILE A 88 -10.80 5.49 14.52
N ASP A 89 -11.87 5.06 15.21
CA ASP A 89 -12.96 5.94 15.65
C ASP A 89 -12.44 7.00 16.62
N VAL A 90 -11.70 6.57 17.65
CA VAL A 90 -11.06 7.49 18.60
C VAL A 90 -10.13 8.46 17.87
N ALA A 91 -9.28 7.94 16.98
CA ALA A 91 -8.31 8.76 16.24
C ALA A 91 -8.98 9.78 15.31
N TYR A 92 -10.06 9.40 14.64
CA TYR A 92 -10.86 10.27 13.79
C TYR A 92 -11.49 11.40 14.59
N ARG A 93 -12.12 11.08 15.73
CA ARG A 93 -12.83 12.05 16.58
C ARG A 93 -11.92 13.08 17.25
N ILE A 94 -10.66 12.72 17.53
CA ILE A 94 -9.66 13.65 18.10
C ILE A 94 -8.64 14.15 17.07
N GLU A 95 -8.82 13.82 15.79
CA GLU A 95 -7.95 14.23 14.68
C GLU A 95 -6.47 13.85 14.87
N SER A 96 -6.20 12.72 15.56
CA SER A 96 -4.84 12.24 15.80
C SER A 96 -4.29 11.51 14.58
N LYS A 97 -3.40 12.18 13.82
CA LYS A 97 -2.73 11.59 12.65
C LYS A 97 -1.95 10.32 12.98
N VAL A 98 -1.26 10.31 14.12
CA VAL A 98 -0.40 9.19 14.53
C VAL A 98 -1.23 7.95 14.82
N MET A 99 -2.32 8.11 15.58
CA MET A 99 -3.23 7.01 15.90
C MET A 99 -4.00 6.54 14.67
N PHE A 100 -4.45 7.48 13.84
CA PHE A 100 -5.21 7.17 12.63
C PHE A 100 -4.39 6.38 11.62
N LYS A 101 -3.15 6.81 11.35
CA LYS A 101 -2.22 6.08 10.48
C LYS A 101 -2.06 4.63 10.96
N GLU A 102 -1.78 4.44 12.25
CA GLU A 102 -1.57 3.09 12.80
C GLU A 102 -2.82 2.21 12.66
N ALA A 103 -3.99 2.75 13.03
CA ALA A 103 -5.25 2.02 12.96
C ALA A 103 -5.64 1.68 11.52
N LEU A 104 -5.44 2.61 10.59
CA LEU A 104 -5.74 2.41 9.17
C LEU A 104 -4.87 1.31 8.56
N ILE A 105 -3.57 1.28 8.86
CA ILE A 105 -2.66 0.22 8.38
C ILE A 105 -3.15 -1.16 8.83
N HIS A 106 -3.54 -1.30 10.09
CA HIS A 106 -4.04 -2.57 10.61
C HIS A 106 -5.43 -2.93 10.09
N LEU A 107 -6.34 -1.97 9.88
CA LEU A 107 -7.64 -2.20 9.26
C LEU A 107 -7.50 -2.73 7.84
N VAL A 108 -6.66 -2.08 7.04
CA VAL A 108 -6.42 -2.46 5.63
C VAL A 108 -5.80 -3.85 5.54
N GLY A 109 -4.79 -4.14 6.37
CA GLY A 109 -4.20 -5.48 6.43
C GLY A 109 -5.18 -6.57 6.86
N LYS A 110 -6.12 -6.25 7.76
CA LYS A 110 -7.16 -7.19 8.25
C LYS A 110 -8.44 -7.20 7.43
N TYR A 111 -8.51 -6.50 6.30
CA TYR A 111 -9.78 -6.29 5.58
C TYR A 111 -10.55 -7.59 5.33
N ASN A 112 -9.91 -8.61 4.74
CA ASN A 112 -10.56 -9.90 4.43
C ASN A 112 -11.08 -10.60 5.69
N LEU A 113 -10.30 -10.58 6.77
CA LEU A 113 -10.72 -11.11 8.07
C LEU A 113 -11.96 -10.37 8.58
N LEU A 114 -11.94 -9.04 8.60
CA LEU A 114 -13.03 -8.24 9.16
C LEU A 114 -14.30 -8.33 8.32
N LEU A 115 -14.16 -8.40 7.00
CA LEU A 115 -15.27 -8.58 6.05
C LEU A 115 -15.94 -9.95 6.22
N SER A 116 -15.15 -11.00 6.46
CA SER A 116 -15.66 -12.38 6.65
C SER A 116 -16.14 -12.66 8.09
N THR A 117 -15.76 -11.82 9.05
CA THR A 117 -16.14 -11.99 10.46
C THR A 117 -17.57 -11.50 10.69
N PRO A 118 -18.48 -12.34 11.20
CA PRO A 118 -19.86 -11.94 11.47
C PRO A 118 -19.93 -10.92 12.63
N PRO A 119 -20.89 -9.97 12.60
CA PRO A 119 -21.03 -9.00 13.68
C PRO A 119 -21.43 -9.67 15.00
N THR A 120 -20.93 -9.12 16.10
CA THR A 120 -21.35 -9.53 17.45
C THR A 120 -22.80 -9.12 17.74
N ALA A 121 -23.42 -9.78 18.73
CA ALA A 121 -24.78 -9.44 19.16
C ALA A 121 -24.93 -7.98 19.63
N ALA A 122 -23.87 -7.37 20.17
CA ALA A 122 -23.87 -5.96 20.56
C ALA A 122 -23.97 -5.03 19.34
N ILE A 123 -23.29 -5.38 18.24
CA ILE A 123 -23.33 -4.63 16.99
C ILE A 123 -24.70 -4.75 16.34
N LEU A 124 -25.25 -5.96 16.25
CA LEU A 124 -26.57 -6.19 15.64
C LEU A 124 -27.70 -5.45 16.37
N ARG A 125 -27.58 -5.22 17.68
CA ARG A 125 -28.55 -4.39 18.43
C ARG A 125 -28.54 -2.93 17.99
N ARG A 126 -27.38 -2.39 17.60
CA ARG A 126 -27.21 -1.01 17.13
C ARG A 126 -27.49 -0.88 15.63
N ASN A 127 -27.04 -1.86 14.85
CA ASN A 127 -27.22 -1.94 13.42
C ASN A 127 -27.69 -3.34 13.01
N PRO A 128 -29.02 -3.60 12.96
CA PRO A 128 -29.56 -4.90 12.58
C PRO A 128 -29.22 -5.35 11.15
N LYS A 129 -28.77 -4.43 10.30
CA LYS A 129 -28.39 -4.70 8.91
C LYS A 129 -26.89 -5.01 8.74
N ALA A 130 -26.10 -4.92 9.81
CA ALA A 130 -24.68 -5.25 9.75
C ALA A 130 -24.48 -6.71 9.30
N ARG A 131 -23.55 -6.91 8.37
CA ARG A 131 -23.16 -8.20 7.79
C ARG A 131 -21.75 -8.60 8.15
N SER A 132 -20.90 -7.63 8.49
CA SER A 132 -19.50 -7.84 8.86
C SER A 132 -19.08 -6.92 10.01
N MET A 133 -17.89 -7.16 10.56
CA MET A 133 -17.31 -6.26 11.56
C MET A 133 -17.04 -4.86 11.01
N LEU A 134 -16.81 -4.71 9.70
CA LEU A 134 -16.57 -3.42 9.03
C LEU A 134 -17.79 -2.50 9.05
N ASP A 135 -19.01 -3.03 9.21
CA ASP A 135 -20.24 -2.23 9.22
C ASP A 135 -20.45 -1.44 10.53
N GLN A 136 -19.46 -1.47 11.42
CA GLN A 136 -19.32 -0.57 12.57
C GLN A 136 -18.67 0.76 12.21
N LEU A 137 -17.85 0.78 11.16
CA LEU A 137 -17.21 2.00 10.69
C LEU A 137 -18.27 2.94 10.10
N ASN A 138 -18.03 4.25 10.21
CA ASN A 138 -18.80 5.21 9.43
C ASN A 138 -18.52 5.01 7.92
N VAL A 139 -19.37 5.58 7.07
CA VAL A 139 -19.32 5.35 5.62
C VAL A 139 -17.98 5.83 5.03
N GLU A 140 -17.53 7.03 5.40
CA GLU A 140 -16.30 7.65 4.88
C GLU A 140 -15.04 6.81 5.22
N LEU A 141 -14.94 6.33 6.47
CA LEU A 141 -13.85 5.45 6.90
C LEU A 141 -13.91 4.09 6.21
N ARG A 142 -15.11 3.56 6.01
CA ARG A 142 -15.30 2.27 5.32
C ARG A 142 -14.84 2.38 3.86
N ASP A 143 -15.22 3.45 3.17
CA ASP A 143 -14.84 3.72 1.79
C ASP A 143 -13.32 3.95 1.66
N LEU A 144 -12.71 4.68 2.60
CA LEU A 144 -11.25 4.84 2.66
C LEU A 144 -10.52 3.51 2.85
N VAL A 145 -10.97 2.68 3.81
CA VAL A 145 -10.38 1.37 4.07
C VAL A 145 -10.51 0.45 2.86
N GLU A 146 -11.67 0.43 2.20
CA GLU A 146 -11.92 -0.36 0.98
C GLU A 146 -11.02 0.10 -0.17
N SER A 147 -10.91 1.41 -0.39
CA SER A 147 -10.02 2.00 -1.40
C SER A 147 -8.55 1.60 -1.17
N LYS A 148 -8.07 1.72 0.08
CA LYS A 148 -6.71 1.31 0.46
C LYS A 148 -6.48 -0.19 0.33
N HIS A 149 -7.48 -1.01 0.67
CA HIS A 149 -7.42 -2.45 0.48
C HIS A 149 -7.27 -2.81 -1.00
N GLU A 150 -8.06 -2.20 -1.89
CA GLU A 150 -7.95 -2.45 -3.33
C GLU A 150 -6.60 -2.06 -3.91
N ILE A 151 -5.93 -1.03 -3.37
CA ILE A 151 -4.55 -0.68 -3.74
C ILE A 151 -3.58 -1.82 -3.38
N ILE A 152 -3.61 -2.29 -2.12
CA ILE A 152 -2.73 -3.38 -1.67
C ILE A 152 -3.03 -4.68 -2.42
N LYS A 153 -4.30 -4.99 -2.66
CA LYS A 153 -4.72 -6.16 -3.42
C LYS A 153 -4.18 -6.12 -4.85
N LYS A 154 -4.25 -4.98 -5.55
CA LYS A 154 -3.63 -4.80 -6.87
C LYS A 154 -2.12 -4.98 -6.83
N GLN A 155 -1.45 -4.45 -5.81
CA GLN A 155 0.00 -4.63 -5.63
C GLN A 155 0.36 -6.11 -5.42
N CYS A 156 -0.41 -6.83 -4.60
CA CYS A 156 -0.26 -8.27 -4.42
C CYS A 156 -0.43 -9.01 -5.75
N GLN A 157 -1.48 -8.72 -6.52
CA GLN A 157 -1.73 -9.34 -7.82
C GLN A 157 -0.58 -9.08 -8.81
N GLN A 158 -0.05 -7.86 -8.88
CA GLN A 158 1.11 -7.53 -9.72
C GLN A 158 2.35 -8.35 -9.31
N ILE A 159 2.58 -8.49 -8.01
CA ILE A 159 3.68 -9.30 -7.46
C ILE A 159 3.47 -10.78 -7.77
N GLU A 160 2.25 -11.31 -7.61
CA GLU A 160 1.92 -12.70 -7.96
C GLU A 160 2.15 -13.00 -9.44
N VAL A 161 1.82 -12.06 -10.34
CA VAL A 161 2.14 -12.16 -11.77
C VAL A 161 3.65 -12.13 -11.99
N ALA A 162 4.39 -11.23 -11.33
CA ALA A 162 5.84 -11.15 -11.44
C ALA A 162 6.53 -12.43 -10.94
N ILE A 163 6.06 -13.01 -9.84
CA ILE A 163 6.50 -14.31 -9.30
C ILE A 163 6.26 -15.41 -10.34
N SER A 164 5.07 -15.46 -10.94
CA SER A 164 4.69 -16.49 -11.93
C SER A 164 5.55 -16.43 -13.20
N THR A 165 5.88 -15.21 -13.62
CA THR A 165 6.64 -14.92 -14.84
C THR A 165 8.15 -14.78 -14.62
N HIS A 166 8.63 -14.91 -13.39
CA HIS A 166 10.04 -14.81 -13.06
C HIS A 166 10.87 -15.92 -13.73
N TYR A 167 12.06 -15.53 -14.18
CA TYR A 167 13.11 -16.42 -14.69
C TYR A 167 14.46 -16.05 -14.06
N PRO A 168 15.31 -17.03 -13.74
CA PRO A 168 16.64 -16.75 -13.21
C PRO A 168 17.53 -16.06 -14.27
N SER A 169 18.43 -15.19 -13.82
CA SER A 169 19.37 -14.46 -14.67
C SER A 169 20.23 -15.41 -15.52
N GLY A 170 20.34 -15.13 -16.82
CA GLY A 170 21.12 -15.93 -17.78
C GLY A 170 20.34 -17.05 -18.48
N LEU A 171 19.12 -17.37 -18.00
CA LEU A 171 18.20 -18.26 -18.71
C LEU A 171 17.50 -17.54 -19.86
N GLN A 172 17.17 -16.26 -19.68
CA GLN A 172 16.69 -15.39 -20.75
C GLN A 172 17.86 -15.00 -21.65
N LYS A 173 17.80 -15.35 -22.94
CA LYS A 173 18.79 -14.97 -23.95
C LYS A 173 18.39 -13.64 -24.60
N SER A 174 19.39 -12.86 -25.01
CA SER A 174 19.24 -11.52 -25.59
C SER A 174 18.73 -11.49 -27.03
N GLU A 175 18.61 -12.64 -27.72
CA GLU A 175 18.08 -12.72 -29.09
C GLU A 175 16.71 -12.04 -29.30
N VAL A 176 15.91 -11.87 -28.24
CA VAL A 176 14.64 -11.11 -28.31
C VAL A 176 14.87 -9.58 -28.42
N THR A 177 16.10 -9.11 -28.20
CA THR A 177 16.54 -7.70 -28.23
C THR A 177 17.53 -7.38 -29.35
N GLY A 178 17.72 -8.29 -30.31
CA GLY A 178 18.44 -8.02 -31.57
C GLY A 178 19.97 -8.13 -31.53
N ARG A 179 20.58 -8.74 -30.51
CA ARG A 179 22.04 -9.04 -30.48
C ARG A 179 22.31 -10.55 -30.37
N ALA A 180 21.99 -11.25 -31.43
CA ALA A 180 22.11 -12.71 -31.56
C ALA A 180 23.55 -13.25 -31.60
N ASP A 181 24.55 -12.39 -31.73
CA ASP A 181 25.95 -12.76 -31.92
C ASP A 181 26.66 -13.20 -30.63
N ARG A 182 26.05 -12.95 -29.46
CA ARG A 182 26.67 -13.20 -28.13
C ARG A 182 26.01 -14.31 -27.32
N ASP A 183 24.83 -14.76 -27.72
CA ASP A 183 24.12 -15.82 -27.00
C ASP A 183 24.59 -17.20 -27.49
N GLY A 184 25.11 -18.00 -26.56
CA GLY A 184 25.43 -19.39 -26.82
C GLY A 184 24.14 -20.20 -27.01
N ILE A 185 23.66 -20.32 -28.26
CA ILE A 185 22.46 -21.10 -28.63
C ILE A 185 22.86 -22.51 -29.11
N GLY A 186 24.14 -22.87 -28.99
CA GLY A 186 24.65 -24.19 -29.28
C GLY A 186 24.04 -25.27 -28.39
N ARG A 187 24.05 -26.51 -28.89
CA ARG A 187 23.50 -27.68 -28.17
C ARG A 187 24.13 -27.87 -26.78
N GLN A 188 25.41 -27.59 -26.64
CA GLN A 188 26.12 -27.75 -25.36
C GLN A 188 25.71 -26.68 -24.36
N GLU A 189 25.57 -25.44 -24.81
CA GLU A 189 25.11 -24.31 -24.01
C GLU A 189 23.66 -24.48 -23.57
N TYR A 190 22.76 -24.87 -24.48
CA TYR A 190 21.36 -25.18 -24.13
C TYR A 190 21.26 -26.38 -23.18
N GLY A 191 22.14 -27.37 -23.33
CA GLY A 191 22.24 -28.51 -22.41
C GLY A 191 22.54 -28.11 -20.96
N ARG A 192 23.23 -26.97 -20.74
CA ARG A 192 23.50 -26.43 -19.39
C ARG A 192 22.25 -25.83 -18.75
N ASP A 193 21.32 -25.33 -19.55
CA ASP A 193 20.10 -24.67 -19.09
C ASP A 193 18.98 -25.66 -18.70
N VAL A 194 19.11 -26.95 -19.07
CA VAL A 194 18.10 -27.98 -18.79
C VAL A 194 17.76 -28.07 -17.31
N PHE A 195 18.76 -28.07 -16.41
CA PHE A 195 18.51 -28.11 -14.97
C PHE A 195 17.86 -26.81 -14.45
N SER A 196 18.12 -25.67 -15.10
CA SER A 196 17.47 -24.40 -14.77
C SER A 196 16.00 -24.43 -15.17
N TRP A 197 15.68 -24.96 -16.36
CA TRP A 197 14.30 -25.19 -16.81
C TRP A 197 13.53 -26.16 -15.93
N ILE A 198 14.16 -27.25 -15.48
CA ILE A 198 13.56 -28.17 -14.49
C ILE A 198 13.28 -27.42 -13.18
N GLY A 199 14.20 -26.57 -12.72
CA GLY A 199 14.01 -25.72 -11.54
C GLY A 199 12.81 -24.78 -11.69
N VAL A 200 12.70 -24.10 -12.83
CA VAL A 200 11.56 -23.22 -13.16
C VAL A 200 10.25 -24.01 -13.17
N ALA A 201 10.23 -25.20 -13.78
CA ALA A 201 9.03 -26.04 -13.82
C ALA A 201 8.59 -26.46 -12.41
N LEU A 202 9.51 -26.93 -11.58
CA LEU A 202 9.18 -27.34 -10.21
C LEU A 202 8.69 -26.16 -9.36
N TYR A 203 9.35 -25.01 -9.48
CA TYR A 203 8.94 -23.79 -8.82
C TYR A 203 7.54 -23.35 -9.23
N ARG A 204 7.24 -23.31 -10.54
CA ARG A 204 5.93 -22.94 -11.07
C ARG A 204 4.85 -23.95 -10.72
N HIS A 205 5.16 -25.23 -10.66
CA HIS A 205 4.22 -26.25 -10.18
C HIS A 205 3.80 -25.97 -8.74
N TRP A 206 4.79 -25.78 -7.85
CA TRP A 206 4.53 -25.45 -6.44
C TRP A 206 3.77 -24.12 -6.29
N TRP A 207 4.14 -23.10 -7.08
CA TRP A 207 3.47 -21.82 -7.07
C TRP A 207 2.02 -21.91 -7.58
N GLY A 208 1.80 -22.65 -8.67
CA GLY A 208 0.46 -22.91 -9.20
C GLY A 208 -0.44 -23.64 -8.20
N GLN A 209 0.10 -24.61 -7.46
CA GLN A 209 -0.63 -25.23 -6.35
C GLN A 209 -0.96 -24.24 -5.22
N THR A 210 -0.07 -23.29 -4.95
CA THR A 210 -0.28 -22.25 -3.94
C THR A 210 -1.40 -21.30 -4.35
N LEU A 211 -1.43 -20.88 -5.63
CA LEU A 211 -2.51 -20.09 -6.21
C LEU A 211 -3.85 -20.84 -6.19
N ALA A 212 -3.85 -22.12 -6.58
CA ALA A 212 -5.06 -22.94 -6.63
C ALA A 212 -5.70 -23.21 -5.25
N ASN A 213 -4.92 -23.11 -4.18
CA ASN A 213 -5.39 -23.27 -2.80
C ASN A 213 -5.79 -21.94 -2.14
N ASP A 214 -5.93 -20.85 -2.91
CA ASP A 214 -6.19 -19.49 -2.40
C ASP A 214 -5.22 -19.05 -1.29
N GLY A 215 -3.96 -19.50 -1.38
CA GLY A 215 -2.95 -19.21 -0.36
C GLY A 215 -2.44 -17.76 -0.36
N THR A 216 -2.82 -16.95 -1.35
CA THR A 216 -2.26 -15.62 -1.63
C THR A 216 -3.17 -14.47 -1.16
N HIS A 217 -3.32 -13.38 -1.91
CA HIS A 217 -4.11 -12.20 -1.51
C HIS A 217 -5.59 -12.50 -1.16
N ASN A 218 -6.15 -13.60 -1.67
CA ASN A 218 -7.52 -14.03 -1.37
C ASN A 218 -7.69 -14.59 0.05
N ASN A 219 -6.59 -14.98 0.72
CA ASN A 219 -6.70 -15.60 2.03
C ASN A 219 -7.17 -14.59 3.10
N GLN A 220 -7.59 -15.11 4.26
CA GLN A 220 -8.12 -14.29 5.36
C GLN A 220 -7.20 -13.14 5.84
N PHE A 221 -5.89 -13.25 5.60
CA PHE A 221 -4.89 -12.25 6.00
C PHE A 221 -4.12 -11.65 4.80
N GLY A 222 -4.72 -11.68 3.60
CA GLY A 222 -4.15 -11.05 2.41
C GLY A 222 -2.83 -11.65 1.92
N GLY A 223 -2.52 -12.91 2.23
CA GLY A 223 -1.34 -13.60 1.70
C GLY A 223 -0.06 -13.45 2.54
N GLN A 224 -0.12 -12.83 3.71
CA GLN A 224 1.08 -12.48 4.48
C GLN A 224 2.02 -13.67 4.73
N ASP A 225 1.49 -14.84 5.13
CA ASP A 225 2.31 -16.03 5.41
C ASP A 225 3.10 -16.50 4.18
N ILE A 226 2.45 -16.57 3.01
CA ILE A 226 3.13 -17.00 1.80
C ILE A 226 4.17 -15.98 1.34
N TYR A 227 3.86 -14.68 1.43
CA TYR A 227 4.82 -13.62 1.08
C TYR A 227 6.02 -13.60 2.03
N ALA A 228 5.79 -13.81 3.32
CA ALA A 228 6.88 -13.93 4.30
C ALA A 228 7.77 -15.14 3.99
N ARG A 229 7.20 -16.29 3.59
CA ARG A 229 7.98 -17.47 3.17
C ARG A 229 8.77 -17.21 1.89
N LEU A 230 8.17 -16.55 0.90
CA LEU A 230 8.82 -16.18 -0.35
C LEU A 230 9.98 -15.21 -0.11
N HIS A 231 9.78 -14.18 0.71
CA HIS A 231 10.80 -13.22 1.08
C HIS A 231 11.93 -13.82 1.92
N LYS A 232 11.61 -14.76 2.83
CA LYS A 232 12.64 -15.46 3.61
C LYS A 232 13.54 -16.34 2.75
N GLY A 233 13.02 -16.91 1.66
CA GLY A 233 13.78 -17.76 0.76
C GLY A 233 14.33 -19.03 1.42
N GLY A 234 15.38 -19.59 0.83
CA GLY A 234 16.08 -20.77 1.38
C GLY A 234 15.16 -21.96 1.62
N SER A 235 15.14 -22.47 2.86
CA SER A 235 14.31 -23.62 3.26
C SER A 235 12.88 -23.24 3.69
N ALA A 236 12.44 -22.00 3.51
CA ALA A 236 11.08 -21.58 3.89
C ALA A 236 9.99 -22.12 2.94
N TYR A 237 10.37 -22.46 1.71
CA TYR A 237 9.52 -23.12 0.72
C TYR A 237 10.37 -23.93 -0.26
N LEU A 238 9.73 -24.86 -1.00
CA LEU A 238 10.44 -25.80 -1.87
C LEU A 238 11.61 -26.48 -1.14
N THR A 239 11.28 -27.16 -0.05
CA THR A 239 12.27 -27.76 0.86
C THR A 239 12.96 -28.98 0.25
N ARG A 240 13.99 -29.48 0.93
CA ARG A 240 14.68 -30.71 0.53
C ARG A 240 13.76 -31.92 0.54
N GLU A 241 12.81 -31.97 1.45
CA GLU A 241 11.84 -33.06 1.56
C GLU A 241 10.88 -33.05 0.36
N LEU A 242 10.38 -31.87 -0.02
CA LEU A 242 9.48 -31.71 -1.17
C LEU A 242 10.20 -32.07 -2.49
N THR A 243 11.43 -31.60 -2.65
CA THR A 243 12.27 -31.95 -3.82
C THR A 243 12.67 -33.44 -3.82
N ALA A 244 12.84 -34.08 -2.66
CA ALA A 244 13.06 -35.52 -2.57
C ALA A 244 11.86 -36.32 -3.08
N GLY A 245 10.63 -35.91 -2.76
CA GLY A 245 9.40 -36.53 -3.28
C GLY A 245 9.29 -36.45 -4.82
N PHE A 246 9.69 -35.31 -5.40
CA PHE A 246 9.81 -35.17 -6.86
C PHE A 246 10.82 -36.17 -7.44
N ASN A 247 11.99 -36.29 -6.81
CA ASN A 247 13.06 -37.18 -7.27
C ASN A 247 12.73 -38.67 -7.18
N THR A 248 11.73 -39.08 -6.40
CA THR A 248 11.22 -40.45 -6.39
C THR A 248 10.56 -40.81 -7.72
N HIS A 249 9.87 -39.85 -8.34
CA HIS A 249 9.17 -40.02 -9.61
C HIS A 249 10.06 -39.67 -10.81
N PHE A 250 11.01 -38.76 -10.62
CA PHE A 250 11.96 -38.30 -11.62
C PHE A 250 13.40 -38.50 -11.12
N PRO A 251 13.95 -39.72 -11.21
CA PRO A 251 15.27 -40.02 -10.68
C PRO A 251 16.37 -39.17 -11.33
N MET A 252 17.28 -38.66 -10.51
CA MET A 252 18.45 -37.89 -10.94
C MET A 252 19.72 -38.37 -10.24
N SER A 253 20.87 -38.17 -10.89
CA SER A 253 22.17 -38.39 -10.25
C SER A 253 22.38 -37.44 -9.07
N VAL A 254 23.26 -37.81 -8.14
CA VAL A 254 23.60 -36.96 -6.97
C VAL A 254 24.06 -35.57 -7.42
N LYS A 255 24.89 -35.50 -8.48
CA LYS A 255 25.33 -34.24 -9.08
C LYS A 255 24.17 -33.45 -9.66
N GLY A 256 23.24 -34.09 -10.37
CA GLY A 256 22.04 -33.45 -10.92
C GLY A 256 21.13 -32.85 -9.84
N LYS A 257 20.92 -33.59 -8.74
CA LYS A 257 20.17 -33.08 -7.57
C LYS A 257 20.82 -31.83 -6.97
N SER A 258 22.15 -31.82 -6.85
CA SER A 258 22.90 -30.67 -6.35
C SER A 258 22.77 -29.45 -7.25
N VAL A 259 22.85 -29.64 -8.57
CA VAL A 259 22.70 -28.54 -9.55
C VAL A 259 21.28 -28.00 -9.52
N LEU A 260 20.27 -28.86 -9.47
CA LEU A 260 18.87 -28.44 -9.37
C LEU A 260 18.63 -27.62 -8.09
N ALA A 261 19.15 -28.07 -6.94
CA ALA A 261 19.02 -27.34 -5.68
C ALA A 261 19.61 -25.93 -5.77
N ASN A 262 20.82 -25.81 -6.34
CA ASN A 262 21.46 -24.51 -6.56
C ASN A 262 20.63 -23.59 -7.49
N ASN A 263 20.06 -24.14 -8.56
CA ASN A 263 19.19 -23.36 -9.45
C ASN A 263 17.90 -22.90 -8.78
N LEU A 264 17.31 -23.71 -7.89
CA LEU A 264 16.18 -23.29 -7.08
C LEU A 264 16.55 -22.15 -6.14
N ASP A 265 17.73 -22.18 -5.52
CA ASP A 265 18.19 -21.11 -4.65
C ASP A 265 18.37 -19.78 -5.42
N ILE A 266 18.88 -19.83 -6.66
CA ILE A 266 18.96 -18.65 -7.54
C ILE A 266 17.56 -18.07 -7.82
N ILE A 267 16.59 -18.93 -8.14
CA ILE A 267 15.19 -18.51 -8.35
C ILE A 267 14.63 -17.87 -7.07
N LYS A 268 14.87 -18.48 -5.90
CA LYS A 268 14.41 -17.98 -4.60
C LYS A 268 14.96 -16.59 -4.28
N VAL A 269 16.23 -16.33 -4.59
CA VAL A 269 16.85 -15.00 -4.41
C VAL A 269 16.14 -13.95 -5.28
N GLY A 270 15.86 -14.26 -6.54
CA GLY A 270 15.12 -13.34 -7.43
C GLY A 270 13.69 -13.07 -6.95
N VAL A 271 12.98 -14.12 -6.51
CA VAL A 271 11.62 -14.02 -5.98
C VAL A 271 11.56 -13.22 -4.68
N SER A 272 12.56 -13.38 -3.80
CA SER A 272 12.67 -12.59 -2.57
C SER A 272 12.68 -11.09 -2.86
N ALA A 273 13.41 -10.65 -3.89
CA ALA A 273 13.47 -9.25 -4.28
C ALA A 273 12.13 -8.73 -4.82
N ILE A 274 11.38 -9.57 -5.55
CA ILE A 274 10.05 -9.23 -6.08
C ILE A 274 9.04 -8.98 -4.94
N VAL A 275 9.12 -9.77 -3.86
CA VAL A 275 8.15 -9.69 -2.73
C VAL A 275 8.51 -8.64 -1.69
N ALA A 276 9.76 -8.16 -1.66
CA ALA A 276 10.26 -7.21 -0.68
C ALA A 276 9.34 -5.98 -0.43
N PRO A 277 8.70 -5.36 -1.44
CA PRO A 277 7.81 -4.22 -1.22
C PRO A 277 6.61 -4.52 -0.30
N LEU A 278 6.11 -5.77 -0.26
CA LEU A 278 5.00 -6.14 0.62
C LEU A 278 5.44 -6.35 2.07
N MET A 279 6.73 -6.58 2.31
CA MET A 279 7.29 -6.89 3.63
C MET A 279 7.75 -5.64 4.40
N VAL A 280 7.57 -4.46 3.81
CA VAL A 280 7.84 -3.19 4.50
C VAL A 280 6.81 -2.99 5.61
N ASN A 281 7.29 -2.69 6.82
CA ASN A 281 6.43 -2.31 7.94
C ASN A 281 6.26 -0.79 7.97
N GLU A 282 5.07 -0.29 7.64
CA GLU A 282 4.71 1.13 7.75
C GLU A 282 4.06 1.48 9.11
N SER A 283 3.81 0.48 9.96
CA SER A 283 3.26 0.63 11.32
C SER A 283 4.34 0.90 12.36
N GLN A 284 3.96 1.50 13.48
CA GLN A 284 4.84 1.75 14.64
C GLN A 284 4.93 0.55 15.58
N LEU A 285 4.06 -0.44 15.42
CA LEU A 285 4.16 -1.72 16.11
C LEU A 285 5.49 -2.41 15.79
N ASP A 286 6.21 -2.79 16.84
CA ASP A 286 7.36 -3.69 16.73
C ASP A 286 6.88 -5.12 16.47
N ILE A 287 6.88 -5.50 15.19
CA ILE A 287 6.45 -6.83 14.74
C ILE A 287 7.40 -7.94 15.24
N ALA A 288 8.65 -7.62 15.59
CA ALA A 288 9.59 -8.63 16.08
C ALA A 288 9.21 -9.13 17.47
N SER A 289 8.76 -8.23 18.36
CA SER A 289 8.25 -8.60 19.69
C SER A 289 6.76 -8.97 19.68
N SER A 290 5.98 -8.38 18.76
CA SER A 290 4.54 -8.62 18.63
C SER A 290 4.17 -9.09 17.21
N PRO A 291 4.39 -10.38 16.90
CA PRO A 291 4.16 -10.90 15.56
C PRO A 291 2.67 -10.85 15.18
N ILE A 292 2.40 -10.35 13.98
CA ILE A 292 1.07 -10.25 13.38
C ILE A 292 0.97 -11.11 12.13
N LYS A 293 -0.27 -11.36 11.68
CA LYS A 293 -0.55 -12.28 10.57
C LYS A 293 -0.96 -11.61 9.27
N TRP A 294 -1.01 -10.28 9.23
CA TRP A 294 -1.47 -9.49 8.08
C TRP A 294 -0.39 -8.51 7.62
N LEU A 295 -0.55 -7.96 6.42
CA LEU A 295 0.38 -7.00 5.83
C LEU A 295 0.29 -5.63 6.50
N THR A 296 1.42 -4.94 6.60
CA THR A 296 1.52 -3.57 7.16
C THR A 296 2.23 -2.60 6.21
N CYS A 297 2.32 -2.91 4.93
CA CYS A 297 2.95 -2.08 3.90
C CYS A 297 2.05 -0.95 3.36
N THR A 298 0.88 -0.73 3.97
CA THR A 298 -0.06 0.33 3.57
C THR A 298 0.53 1.70 3.83
N LYS A 299 0.66 2.49 2.76
CA LYS A 299 1.09 3.89 2.85
C LYS A 299 -0.11 4.81 3.10
N VAL A 300 0.00 5.58 4.18
CA VAL A 300 -0.97 6.62 4.56
C VAL A 300 -0.39 7.98 4.18
N MET A 301 -1.11 8.69 3.31
CA MET A 301 -0.78 9.97 2.70
C MET A 301 -1.63 11.09 3.32
N GLY A 302 -1.31 12.36 3.02
CA GLY A 302 -2.05 13.52 3.53
C GLY A 302 -3.55 13.48 3.22
N GLY A 303 -3.92 13.15 1.97
CA GLY A 303 -5.32 13.05 1.56
C GLY A 303 -6.12 11.91 2.19
N ASP A 304 -5.51 11.06 3.02
CA ASP A 304 -6.23 10.02 3.74
C ASP A 304 -6.81 10.52 5.08
N TYR A 305 -6.33 11.66 5.58
CA TYR A 305 -6.86 12.28 6.80
C TYR A 305 -8.13 13.04 6.44
N LEU A 306 -9.28 12.41 6.68
CA LEU A 306 -10.61 12.88 6.27
C LEU A 306 -11.01 14.27 6.82
N TRP A 307 -10.30 14.77 7.84
CA TRP A 307 -10.51 16.10 8.43
C TRP A 307 -9.58 17.17 7.84
N GLU A 308 -8.62 16.81 6.99
CA GLU A 308 -7.79 17.78 6.29
C GLU A 308 -8.51 18.27 5.02
N PRO A 309 -8.42 19.58 4.71
CA PRO A 309 -8.96 20.09 3.45
C PRO A 309 -8.25 19.40 2.28
N GLU A 310 -9.00 19.10 1.20
CA GLU A 310 -8.40 18.58 -0.02
C GLU A 310 -7.27 19.51 -0.47
N PRO A 311 -6.09 18.98 -0.82
CA PRO A 311 -5.00 19.81 -1.30
C PRO A 311 -5.48 20.56 -2.55
N GLU A 312 -5.39 21.90 -2.52
CA GLU A 312 -5.66 22.72 -3.69
C GLU A 312 -4.77 22.19 -4.84
N PRO A 313 -5.32 22.02 -6.05
CA PRO A 313 -4.51 21.58 -7.19
C PRO A 313 -3.38 22.59 -7.38
N GLU A 314 -2.14 22.11 -7.39
CA GLU A 314 -0.97 22.92 -7.71
C GLU A 314 -1.20 23.55 -9.08
N LEU A 315 -1.51 24.86 -9.09
CA LEU A 315 -1.53 25.64 -10.31
C LEU A 315 -0.11 25.59 -10.88
N GLU A 316 0.06 24.86 -11.99
CA GLU A 316 1.31 24.90 -12.75
C GLU A 316 1.64 26.37 -13.03
N PRO A 317 2.85 26.85 -12.68
CA PRO A 317 3.20 28.23 -12.92
C PRO A 317 3.11 28.50 -14.43
N GLU A 318 2.25 29.47 -14.81
CA GLU A 318 2.19 29.97 -16.17
C GLU A 318 3.61 30.34 -16.62
N LEU A 319 4.12 29.64 -17.63
CA LEU A 319 5.43 29.93 -18.22
C LEU A 319 5.39 31.37 -18.75
N GLU A 320 6.10 32.28 -18.08
CA GLU A 320 6.31 33.63 -18.59
C GLU A 320 7.02 33.54 -19.96
N PRO A 321 6.56 34.28 -20.99
CA PRO A 321 7.17 34.21 -22.31
C PRO A 321 8.61 34.73 -22.26
N GLU A 322 9.55 33.90 -22.74
CA GLU A 322 10.97 34.26 -22.84
C GLU A 322 11.17 35.52 -23.68
N VAL A 323 11.78 36.56 -23.09
CA VAL A 323 12.19 37.77 -23.79
C VAL A 323 13.50 37.47 -24.53
N GLU A 324 13.43 37.31 -25.87
CA GLU A 324 14.61 37.18 -26.73
C GLU A 324 15.51 38.42 -26.63
N SER A 325 16.67 38.29 -25.98
CA SER A 325 17.69 39.34 -25.99
C SER A 325 18.51 39.27 -27.30
N TYR A 326 18.22 40.17 -28.24
CA TYR A 326 19.07 40.42 -29.41
C TYR A 326 20.44 40.97 -28.99
N SER A 327 21.49 40.15 -29.07
CA SER A 327 22.88 40.63 -28.97
C SER A 327 23.45 40.81 -30.38
N GLY A 328 23.43 42.06 -30.86
CA GLY A 328 24.07 42.45 -32.10
C GLY A 328 25.60 42.46 -31.99
N LYS A 329 26.28 41.85 -32.95
CA LYS A 329 27.69 42.15 -33.27
C LYS A 329 27.75 42.72 -34.68
N GLY A 330 27.91 44.04 -34.77
CA GLY A 330 28.23 44.74 -36.01
C GLY A 330 29.72 44.86 -36.26
N LYS A 331 30.10 44.91 -37.54
CA LYS A 331 31.23 45.64 -38.14
C LYS A 331 30.87 45.85 -39.63
N ARG A 332 30.34 47.02 -40.01
CA ARG A 332 31.00 48.20 -40.65
C ARG A 332 31.70 47.85 -41.98
N ARG A 333 31.66 48.60 -43.07
CA ARG A 333 30.95 49.79 -43.60
C ARG A 333 31.65 50.07 -44.95
N ALA A 334 30.94 50.31 -46.04
CA ALA A 334 31.37 51.22 -47.11
C ALA A 334 30.17 51.49 -48.05
N GLU A 335 29.82 52.76 -48.16
CA GLU A 335 28.92 53.34 -49.17
C GLU A 335 29.77 53.73 -50.39
N GLU A 336 29.22 53.61 -51.60
CA GLU A 336 29.50 54.35 -52.86
C GLU A 336 28.75 53.56 -53.98
N ALA A 337 27.63 54.02 -54.55
CA ALA A 337 27.39 55.12 -55.50
C ALA A 337 27.87 54.79 -56.94
N PHE A 338 27.00 55.12 -57.92
CA PHE A 338 27.15 55.07 -59.40
C PHE A 338 27.10 53.68 -60.06
N ASP A 339 26.56 53.45 -61.26
CA ASP A 339 25.61 54.08 -62.19
C ASP A 339 25.53 53.07 -63.37
N ASP A 340 24.63 53.33 -64.33
CA ASP A 340 24.65 52.86 -65.72
C ASP A 340 23.92 51.54 -66.10
N GLU A 341 22.82 51.79 -66.85
CA GLU A 341 22.46 51.28 -68.18
C GLU A 341 22.09 49.80 -68.31
N ASP A 342 20.80 49.51 -68.53
CA ASP A 342 20.11 49.42 -69.84
C ASP A 342 20.51 48.17 -70.64
N GLU A 343 19.56 47.25 -70.83
CA GLU A 343 19.18 46.73 -72.16
C GLU A 343 18.00 45.74 -72.04
N GLU A 344 16.86 46.19 -72.59
CA GLU A 344 15.90 45.47 -73.47
C GLU A 344 15.37 44.09 -73.04
N ALA A 345 14.08 43.90 -72.72
CA ALA A 345 12.87 44.01 -73.55
C ALA A 345 12.75 42.97 -74.67
N GLU A 346 11.63 42.21 -74.62
CA GLU A 346 10.81 41.58 -75.66
C GLU A 346 10.39 40.14 -75.25
N GLU A 347 9.13 39.97 -74.80
CA GLU A 347 7.91 39.61 -75.56
C GLU A 347 7.82 38.09 -75.82
N ALA A 348 6.84 37.41 -75.20
CA ALA A 348 5.60 36.89 -75.82
C ALA A 348 5.88 35.63 -76.67
N ASP A 349 5.08 34.58 -76.75
CA ASP A 349 3.67 34.32 -76.44
C ASP A 349 3.46 32.78 -76.56
N ASP A 350 2.25 32.32 -76.23
CA ASP A 350 1.55 31.12 -76.73
C ASP A 350 1.97 29.72 -76.20
N GLU A 351 1.09 28.99 -75.50
CA GLU A 351 0.00 28.13 -76.05
C GLU A 351 0.60 27.00 -76.92
N GLU A 352 0.37 25.71 -76.71
CA GLU A 352 -0.91 25.02 -76.60
C GLU A 352 -0.67 23.54 -76.23
N ASP A 353 -1.76 22.86 -75.92
CA ASP A 353 -1.95 21.44 -75.68
C ASP A 353 -1.36 20.50 -76.77
N GLU A 354 -1.07 19.25 -76.42
CA GLU A 354 -1.83 18.09 -76.94
C GLU A 354 -1.33 16.74 -76.42
N GLU A 355 -2.31 15.88 -76.21
CA GLU A 355 -2.27 14.48 -75.84
C GLU A 355 -1.44 13.62 -76.82
N THR A 356 -0.77 12.59 -76.30
CA THR A 356 -0.94 11.19 -76.77
C THR A 356 -0.33 10.18 -75.81
#